data_AF-A0A940ZZJ0-F1
#
_entry.id   AF-A0A940ZZJ0-F1
#
_cell.length_a   1.000
_cell.length_b   1.000
_cell.length_c   1.000
_cell.angle_alpha   90.00
_cell.angle_beta   90.00
_cell.angle_gamma   90.00
#
_symmetry.space_group_name_H-M   'P 1'
#
loop_
_entity.id
_entity.type
_entity.pdbx_description
1 polymer ?
#
loop_
_entity_poly.entity_id
_entity_poly.type
_entity_poly.pdbx_seq_one_letter_code
_entity_poly.pdbx_strand_id
1 'polypeptide(L)'
;MSTVFLNRIRVIGRKAAVAQFRTDACRRLPGRRVDWTGSRSVPLSFEKLFRLHAALVADAEGPPSDTGHYLATRGRITRWHRYYQIEYSLELTNYELHELVQPLSRGYPHLVFIVSELCGDDGGLRSSFLHRGRCRQWSLPERAAGHHWRAAADAQGVKSLDDAYEDDLVRWDAERRMIDEGLRHWDSRLAVRLDRVVRRRR
;
A
#
# COMPACT_ATOMS: atom_id res chain seq x y z
N MET A 1 21.11 9.42 -6.53
CA MET A 1 20.00 8.85 -7.32
C MET A 1 18.84 8.62 -6.36
N SER A 2 17.61 8.83 -6.81
CA SER A 2 16.41 8.58 -5.99
C SER A 2 15.70 7.33 -6.48
N THR A 3 15.52 6.34 -5.61
CA THR A 3 14.77 5.11 -5.94
C THR A 3 13.27 5.40 -5.84
N VAL A 4 12.52 5.10 -6.90
CA VAL A 4 11.05 5.24 -6.93
C VAL A 4 10.44 3.89 -6.57
N PHE A 5 9.47 3.90 -5.67
CA PHE A 5 8.69 2.71 -5.34
C PHE A 5 7.24 2.89 -5.82
N LEU A 6 6.74 1.91 -6.59
CA LEU A 6 5.31 1.76 -6.84
C LEU A 6 4.69 1.01 -5.67
N ASN A 7 3.83 1.68 -4.92
CA ASN A 7 3.29 1.14 -3.69
C ASN A 7 1.79 0.90 -3.76
N ARG A 8 1.35 -0.19 -3.15
CA ARG A 8 -0.06 -0.40 -2.78
C ARG A 8 -0.22 -0.72 -1.32
N ILE A 9 -1.22 -0.08 -0.70
CA ILE A 9 -1.65 -0.37 0.66
C ILE A 9 -3.07 -0.90 0.63
N ARG A 10 -3.28 -2.11 1.15
CA ARG A 10 -4.60 -2.66 1.44
C ARG A 10 -4.88 -2.58 2.94
N VAL A 11 -5.97 -1.92 3.31
CA VAL A 11 -6.41 -1.76 4.70
C VAL A 11 -7.70 -2.55 4.92
N ILE A 12 -7.70 -3.48 5.87
CA ILE A 12 -8.76 -4.48 6.04
C ILE A 12 -9.28 -4.48 7.48
N GLY A 13 -10.61 -4.57 7.64
CA GLY A 13 -11.25 -4.69 8.94
C GLY A 13 -12.77 -4.69 8.87
N ARG A 14 -13.42 -4.29 9.98
CA ARG A 14 -14.88 -4.04 9.99
C ARG A 14 -15.19 -2.79 9.16
N LYS A 15 -16.36 -2.75 8.51
CA LYS A 15 -16.80 -1.63 7.66
C LYS A 15 -16.59 -0.26 8.31
N ALA A 16 -17.04 -0.10 9.56
CA ALA A 16 -16.92 1.15 10.30
C ALA A 16 -15.46 1.55 10.54
N ALA A 17 -14.58 0.61 10.90
CA ALA A 17 -13.16 0.89 11.12
C ALA A 17 -12.43 1.28 9.82
N VAL A 18 -12.74 0.62 8.71
CA VAL A 18 -12.18 0.96 7.39
C VAL A 18 -12.69 2.32 6.92
N ALA A 19 -13.98 2.61 7.12
CA ALA A 19 -14.56 3.90 6.78
C ALA A 19 -13.98 5.04 7.63
N GLN A 20 -13.73 4.79 8.91
CA GLN A 20 -13.06 5.73 9.81
C GLN A 20 -11.64 6.02 9.34
N PHE A 21 -10.83 4.98 9.10
CA PHE A 21 -9.47 5.15 8.57
C PHE A 21 -9.45 5.95 7.27
N ARG A 22 -10.40 5.69 6.36
CA ARG A 22 -10.52 6.47 5.12
C ARG A 22 -10.72 7.97 5.38
N THR A 23 -11.55 8.31 6.36
CA THR A 23 -11.80 9.70 6.75
C THR A 23 -10.57 10.31 7.42
N ASP A 24 -9.92 9.57 8.30
CA ASP A 24 -8.72 10.00 9.01
C ASP A 24 -7.55 10.24 8.06
N ALA A 25 -7.35 9.34 7.09
CA ALA A 25 -6.32 9.43 6.06
C ALA A 25 -6.52 10.60 5.09
N CYS A 26 -7.76 11.00 4.81
CA CYS A 26 -8.03 12.05 3.82
C CYS A 26 -7.75 13.44 4.39
N ARG A 27 -6.80 14.19 3.82
CA ARG A 27 -6.51 15.57 4.22
C ARG A 27 -7.04 16.55 3.17
N ARG A 28 -7.86 17.51 3.59
CA ARG A 28 -8.28 18.62 2.72
C ARG A 28 -7.13 19.62 2.58
N LEU A 29 -6.92 20.12 1.37
CA LEU A 29 -5.93 21.17 1.12
C LEU A 29 -6.56 22.54 1.41
N PRO A 30 -5.83 23.49 2.02
CA PRO A 30 -6.37 24.80 2.37
C PRO A 30 -6.61 25.69 1.14
N GLY A 31 -7.76 26.38 1.11
CA GLY A 31 -8.09 27.41 0.13
C GLY A 31 -8.40 26.89 -1.29
N ARG A 32 -7.99 27.66 -2.31
CA ARG A 32 -8.02 27.26 -3.74
C ARG A 32 -6.84 26.36 -4.14
N ARG A 33 -5.99 25.93 -3.19
CA ARG A 33 -4.87 25.05 -3.49
C ARG A 33 -5.41 23.70 -3.95
N VAL A 34 -5.07 23.37 -5.17
CA VAL A 34 -5.13 22.03 -5.71
C VAL A 34 -3.75 21.42 -5.54
N ASP A 35 -3.69 20.13 -5.23
CA ASP A 35 -2.44 19.41 -5.42
C ASP A 35 -2.10 19.38 -6.91
N TRP A 36 -0.94 18.83 -7.20
CA TRP A 36 -0.43 18.69 -8.55
C TRP A 36 -1.31 17.79 -9.45
N THR A 37 -2.28 17.04 -8.88
CA THR A 37 -3.30 16.27 -9.63
C THR A 37 -4.59 17.06 -9.88
N GLY A 38 -4.66 18.33 -9.45
CA GLY A 38 -5.88 19.12 -9.53
C GLY A 38 -6.90 18.80 -8.43
N SER A 39 -6.55 17.98 -7.43
CA SER A 39 -7.45 17.58 -6.35
C SER A 39 -7.38 18.57 -5.18
N ARG A 40 -8.52 18.80 -4.52
CA ARG A 40 -8.62 19.63 -3.29
C ARG A 40 -8.33 18.84 -2.02
N SER A 41 -7.92 17.59 -2.15
CA SER A 41 -7.64 16.70 -1.02
C SER A 41 -6.58 15.66 -1.37
N VAL A 42 -5.74 15.36 -0.39
CA VAL A 42 -4.81 14.23 -0.41
C VAL A 42 -5.57 12.98 0.09
N PRO A 43 -5.79 11.95 -0.74
CA PRO A 43 -6.60 10.79 -0.34
C PRO A 43 -5.98 9.93 0.77
N LEU A 44 -4.65 9.95 0.90
CA LEU A 44 -3.88 9.29 1.95
C LEU A 44 -2.75 10.22 2.43
N SER A 45 -2.95 10.85 3.58
CA SER A 45 -2.01 11.76 4.23
C SER A 45 -1.40 11.09 5.46
N PHE A 46 -0.14 10.73 5.37
CA PHE A 46 0.60 10.21 6.53
C PHE A 46 0.82 11.31 7.56
N GLU A 47 1.08 12.54 7.11
CA GLU A 47 1.22 13.71 7.98
C GLU A 47 -0.01 13.85 8.91
N LYS A 48 -1.21 13.79 8.33
CA LYS A 48 -2.47 13.85 9.10
C LYS A 48 -2.63 12.64 10.02
N LEU A 49 -2.36 11.42 9.51
CA LEU A 49 -2.50 10.20 10.29
C LEU A 49 -1.57 10.21 11.52
N PHE A 50 -0.31 10.61 11.38
CA PHE A 50 0.61 10.70 12.51
C PHE A 50 0.20 11.78 13.50
N ARG A 51 -0.27 12.95 13.03
CA ARG A 51 -0.79 14.01 13.91
C ARG A 51 -2.01 13.57 14.73
N LEU A 52 -2.89 12.73 14.17
CA LEU A 52 -4.04 12.18 14.89
C LEU A 52 -3.62 11.21 16.01
N HIS A 53 -2.42 10.64 15.92
CA HIS A 53 -1.90 9.66 16.86
C HIS A 53 -0.60 10.20 17.48
N ALA A 54 -0.70 11.24 18.30
CA ALA A 54 0.45 11.96 18.88
C ALA A 54 1.47 11.04 19.60
N ALA A 55 1.03 9.92 20.16
CA ALA A 55 1.90 8.91 20.75
C ALA A 55 2.86 8.23 19.75
N LEU A 56 2.63 8.36 18.44
CA LEU A 56 3.53 7.88 17.38
C LEU A 56 4.58 8.91 16.98
N VAL A 57 4.38 10.18 17.34
CA VAL A 57 5.27 11.30 16.98
C VAL A 57 6.33 11.53 18.06
N ALA A 58 6.06 11.11 19.31
CA ALA A 58 6.93 11.36 20.46
C ALA A 58 8.35 10.79 20.33
N ASP A 59 8.58 9.83 19.42
CA ASP A 59 9.87 9.18 19.19
C ASP A 59 10.53 9.56 17.83
N ALA A 60 9.94 10.48 17.06
CA ALA A 60 10.40 10.85 15.71
C ALA A 60 10.66 12.37 15.61
N GLU A 61 11.45 12.81 14.61
CA GLU A 61 11.73 14.24 14.31
C GLU A 61 10.48 15.08 13.92
N GLY A 62 9.28 14.54 14.11
CA GLY A 62 8.00 15.08 13.70
C GLY A 62 7.20 14.08 12.86
N PRO A 63 5.93 14.39 12.53
CA PRO A 63 5.16 13.58 11.59
C PRO A 63 5.84 13.63 10.20
N PRO A 64 5.77 12.54 9.41
CA PRO A 64 6.27 12.54 8.05
C PRO A 64 5.56 13.63 7.24
N SER A 65 6.32 14.29 6.36
CA SER A 65 5.77 15.27 5.44
C SER A 65 5.10 14.55 4.28
N ASP A 66 3.89 14.96 3.89
CA ASP A 66 3.30 14.47 2.64
C ASP A 66 4.02 15.05 1.40
N THR A 67 4.95 16.01 1.59
CA THR A 67 5.78 16.58 0.53
C THR A 67 6.77 15.52 0.02
N GLY A 68 6.36 14.76 -0.99
CA GLY A 68 7.08 13.58 -1.52
C GLY A 68 6.18 12.38 -1.78
N HIS A 69 4.92 12.43 -1.34
CA HIS A 69 3.91 11.41 -1.62
C HIS A 69 3.22 11.74 -2.93
N TYR A 70 3.74 11.19 -4.02
CA TYR A 70 3.25 11.46 -5.36
C TYR A 70 2.03 10.55 -5.66
N LEU A 71 0.95 11.12 -6.23
CA LEU A 71 -0.19 10.39 -6.82
C LEU A 71 -0.91 9.41 -5.89
N ALA A 72 -1.09 9.76 -4.61
CA ALA A 72 -1.91 8.94 -3.74
C ALA A 72 -3.35 8.84 -4.30
N THR A 73 -3.70 7.68 -4.84
CA THR A 73 -5.05 7.35 -5.30
C THR A 73 -5.72 6.44 -4.29
N ARG A 74 -7.05 6.49 -4.29
CA ARG A 74 -7.88 5.73 -3.35
C ARG A 74 -8.94 4.95 -4.10
N GLY A 75 -8.98 3.65 -3.86
CA GLY A 75 -10.02 2.76 -4.34
C GLY A 75 -11.36 2.90 -3.60
N ARG A 76 -12.32 2.05 -3.95
CA ARG A 76 -13.60 1.96 -3.25
C ARG A 76 -13.47 1.06 -2.01
N ILE A 77 -14.33 1.29 -1.02
CA ILE A 77 -14.48 0.32 0.07
C ILE A 77 -15.27 -0.86 -0.49
N THR A 78 -14.65 -2.04 -0.53
CA THR A 78 -15.26 -3.27 -1.05
C THR A 78 -15.34 -4.33 0.03
N ARG A 79 -16.22 -5.31 -0.17
CA ARG A 79 -16.35 -6.46 0.73
C ARG A 79 -15.23 -7.46 0.43
N TRP A 80 -14.61 -7.99 1.48
CA TRP A 80 -13.61 -9.07 1.40
C TRP A 80 -14.00 -10.15 2.42
N HIS A 81 -14.52 -11.28 1.93
CA HIS A 81 -15.20 -12.30 2.73
C HIS A 81 -16.29 -11.70 3.66
N ARG A 82 -16.08 -11.72 4.99
CA ARG A 82 -16.97 -11.13 6.01
C ARG A 82 -16.50 -9.76 6.52
N TYR A 83 -15.41 -9.26 5.95
CA TYR A 83 -14.77 -8.00 6.27
C TYR A 83 -14.91 -7.01 5.11
N TYR A 84 -14.31 -5.84 5.28
CA TYR A 84 -14.24 -4.80 4.28
C TYR A 84 -12.79 -4.41 4.08
N GLN A 85 -12.46 -3.96 2.88
CA GLN A 85 -11.14 -3.45 2.54
C GLN A 85 -11.24 -2.13 1.78
N ILE A 86 -10.15 -1.38 1.80
CA ILE A 86 -9.88 -0.28 0.89
C ILE A 86 -8.43 -0.39 0.44
N GLU A 87 -8.17 -0.02 -0.81
CA GLU A 87 -6.83 -0.01 -1.38
C GLU A 87 -6.42 1.42 -1.74
N TYR A 88 -5.14 1.72 -1.53
CA TYR A 88 -4.49 2.94 -1.91
C TYR A 88 -3.31 2.61 -2.80
N SER A 89 -3.06 3.42 -3.82
CA SER A 89 -1.82 3.37 -4.60
C SER A 89 -1.11 4.70 -4.46
N LEU A 90 0.22 4.70 -4.36
CA LEU A 90 1.03 5.90 -4.24
C LEU A 90 2.46 5.60 -4.69
N GLU A 91 3.15 6.65 -5.10
CA GLU A 91 4.58 6.60 -5.42
C GLU A 91 5.35 7.35 -4.34
N LEU A 92 6.43 6.73 -3.88
CA LEU A 92 7.32 7.27 -2.87
C LEU A 92 8.74 7.19 -3.36
N THR A 93 9.51 8.25 -3.12
CA THR A 93 10.95 8.26 -3.32
C THR A 93 11.66 8.17 -1.98
N ASN A 94 12.68 7.32 -1.91
CA ASN A 94 13.59 7.20 -0.76
C ASN A 94 12.94 6.84 0.59
N TYR A 95 11.72 6.30 0.61
CA TYR A 95 11.06 5.82 1.82
C TYR A 95 10.57 4.39 1.64
N GLU A 96 10.89 3.54 2.62
CA GLU A 96 10.26 2.24 2.76
C GLU A 96 8.90 2.40 3.44
N LEU A 97 7.83 2.19 2.68
CA LEU A 97 6.47 2.51 3.12
C LEU A 97 6.03 1.70 4.34
N HIS A 98 6.55 0.49 4.49
CA HIS A 98 6.22 -0.32 5.67
C HIS A 98 6.75 0.31 6.97
N GLU A 99 7.83 1.09 6.93
CA GLU A 99 8.36 1.80 8.11
C GLU A 99 7.41 2.91 8.58
N LEU A 100 6.69 3.55 7.65
CA LEU A 100 5.65 4.54 7.97
C LEU A 100 4.37 3.86 8.49
N VAL A 101 3.97 2.74 7.88
CA VAL A 101 2.71 2.06 8.21
C VAL A 101 2.82 1.25 9.50
N GLN A 102 4.01 0.75 9.86
CA GLN A 102 4.22 -0.06 11.06
C GLN A 102 3.80 0.67 12.34
N PRO A 103 4.34 1.85 12.69
CA PRO A 103 3.90 2.60 13.87
C PRO A 103 2.42 2.99 13.77
N LEU A 104 1.94 3.44 12.61
CA LEU A 104 0.52 3.78 12.39
C LEU A 104 -0.42 2.63 12.72
N SER A 105 -0.02 1.38 12.43
CA SER A 105 -0.85 0.21 12.72
C SER A 105 -1.13 0.01 14.22
N ARG A 106 -0.40 0.67 15.13
CA ARG A 106 -0.71 0.73 16.58
C ARG A 106 -1.95 1.57 16.88
N GLY A 107 -2.10 2.71 16.20
CA GLY A 107 -3.24 3.62 16.33
C GLY A 107 -4.56 3.06 15.79
N TYR A 108 -4.49 2.03 14.95
CA TYR A 108 -5.66 1.34 14.38
C TYR A 108 -5.69 -0.15 14.74
N PRO A 109 -5.90 -0.50 16.03
CA PRO A 109 -5.76 -1.88 16.52
C PRO A 109 -6.82 -2.86 16.00
N HIS A 110 -7.82 -2.36 15.26
CA HIS A 110 -8.89 -3.13 14.63
C HIS A 110 -8.70 -3.32 13.12
N LEU A 111 -7.62 -2.76 12.56
CA LEU A 111 -7.27 -2.87 11.16
C LEU A 111 -6.03 -3.74 11.00
N VAL A 112 -5.93 -4.34 9.82
CA VAL A 112 -4.73 -4.96 9.31
C VAL A 112 -4.34 -4.21 8.05
N PHE A 113 -3.04 -4.01 7.88
CA PHE A 113 -2.45 -3.35 6.72
C PHE A 113 -1.62 -4.38 5.96
N ILE A 114 -1.75 -4.39 4.65
CA ILE A 114 -0.80 -5.05 3.76
C ILE A 114 -0.22 -3.97 2.88
N VAL A 115 1.10 -3.93 2.80
CA VAL A 115 1.85 -2.97 1.99
C VAL A 115 2.65 -3.78 0.99
N SER A 116 2.47 -3.53 -0.31
CA SER A 116 3.32 -4.05 -1.37
C SER A 116 4.13 -2.89 -1.94
N GLU A 117 5.45 -3.05 -1.98
CA GLU A 117 6.44 -2.07 -2.40
C GLU A 117 7.22 -2.71 -3.56
N LEU A 118 7.06 -2.18 -4.77
CA LEU A 118 7.85 -2.58 -5.92
C LEU A 118 8.93 -1.53 -6.14
N CYS A 119 10.19 -1.94 -6.10
CA CYS A 119 11.33 -1.08 -6.37
C CYS A 119 11.49 -0.90 -7.88
N GLY A 120 11.51 0.35 -8.34
CA GLY A 120 11.70 0.67 -9.76
C GLY A 120 13.13 0.43 -10.26
N ASP A 121 14.12 0.35 -9.37
CA ASP A 121 15.53 0.21 -9.75
C ASP A 121 15.93 -1.25 -10.00
N ASP A 122 15.49 -2.19 -9.15
CA ASP A 122 15.85 -3.61 -9.22
C ASP A 122 14.68 -4.54 -9.58
N GLY A 123 13.46 -4.00 -9.72
CA GLY A 123 12.25 -4.77 -9.99
C GLY A 123 11.81 -5.68 -8.83
N GLY A 124 12.45 -5.57 -7.66
CA GLY A 124 12.16 -6.37 -6.49
C GLY A 124 10.83 -5.96 -5.86
N LEU A 125 9.97 -6.95 -5.57
CA LEU A 125 8.74 -6.74 -4.82
C LEU A 125 8.88 -7.23 -3.38
N ARG A 126 8.65 -6.33 -2.43
CA ARG A 126 8.47 -6.65 -1.01
C ARG A 126 7.02 -6.47 -0.63
N SER A 127 6.47 -7.41 0.13
CA SER A 127 5.16 -7.28 0.75
C SER A 127 5.23 -7.45 2.26
N SER A 128 4.54 -6.58 2.98
CA SER A 128 4.57 -6.47 4.43
C SER A 128 3.15 -6.61 4.99
N PHE A 129 2.98 -7.49 5.97
CA PHE A 129 1.78 -7.59 6.80
C PHE A 129 1.99 -6.85 8.11
N LEU A 130 1.18 -5.84 8.37
CA LEU A 130 1.31 -4.98 9.54
C LEU A 130 0.05 -4.94 10.39
N HIS A 131 0.25 -5.08 11.70
CA HIS A 131 -0.83 -5.01 12.67
C HIS A 131 -0.32 -4.72 14.07
N ARG A 132 -0.84 -3.66 14.70
CA ARG A 132 -0.50 -3.26 16.09
C ARG A 132 1.00 -3.10 16.31
N GLY A 133 1.69 -2.44 15.38
CA GLY A 133 3.13 -2.18 15.45
C GLY A 133 4.02 -3.37 15.10
N ARG A 134 3.45 -4.52 14.74
CA ARG A 134 4.20 -5.69 14.28
C ARG A 134 4.22 -5.73 12.76
N CYS A 135 5.38 -6.02 12.19
CA CYS A 135 5.59 -6.23 10.76
C CYS A 135 6.03 -7.68 10.50
N ARG A 136 5.56 -8.26 9.39
CA ARG A 136 6.10 -9.48 8.80
C ARG A 136 6.30 -9.23 7.33
N GLN A 137 7.45 -9.57 6.81
CA GLN A 137 7.81 -9.30 5.42
C GLN A 137 7.90 -10.60 4.63
N TRP A 138 7.67 -10.47 3.33
CA TRP A 138 7.85 -11.49 2.32
C TRP A 138 8.32 -10.81 1.05
N SER A 139 9.35 -11.36 0.40
CA SER A 139 9.82 -10.91 -0.90
C SER A 139 9.34 -11.87 -1.97
N LEU A 140 8.91 -11.32 -3.11
CA LEU A 140 8.55 -12.12 -4.27
C LEU A 140 9.78 -12.86 -4.79
N PRO A 141 9.75 -14.19 -4.93
CA PRO A 141 10.85 -14.94 -5.51
C PRO A 141 11.09 -14.53 -6.97
N GLU A 142 12.35 -14.45 -7.39
CA GLU A 142 12.75 -14.09 -8.76
C GLU A 142 12.05 -14.95 -9.83
N ARG A 143 11.90 -16.25 -9.57
CA ARG A 143 11.17 -17.16 -10.47
C ARG A 143 9.70 -16.74 -10.68
N ALA A 144 9.04 -16.25 -9.63
CA ALA A 144 7.66 -15.77 -9.71
C ALA A 144 7.60 -14.41 -10.44
N ALA A 145 8.55 -13.51 -10.19
CA ALA A 145 8.69 -12.27 -10.95
C ALA A 145 8.84 -12.54 -12.46
N GLY A 146 9.75 -13.45 -12.85
CA GLY A 146 9.93 -13.84 -14.25
C GLY A 146 8.70 -14.49 -14.87
N HIS A 147 7.86 -15.18 -14.09
CA HIS A 147 6.57 -15.68 -14.58
C HIS A 147 5.59 -14.55 -14.91
N HIS A 148 5.52 -13.50 -14.09
CA HIS A 148 4.65 -12.34 -14.35
C HIS A 148 5.09 -11.57 -15.60
N TRP A 149 6.39 -11.37 -15.79
CA TRP A 149 6.94 -10.74 -16.99
C TRP A 149 6.60 -11.52 -18.26
N ARG A 150 6.82 -12.85 -18.27
CA ARG A 150 6.43 -13.70 -19.41
C ARG A 150 4.94 -13.64 -19.70
N ALA A 151 4.12 -13.77 -18.66
CA ALA A 151 2.67 -13.76 -18.80
C ALA A 151 2.11 -12.38 -19.23
N ALA A 152 2.84 -11.29 -19.00
CA ALA A 152 2.52 -9.95 -19.50
C ALA A 152 2.97 -9.79 -20.97
N ALA A 153 4.19 -10.24 -21.31
CA ALA A 153 4.69 -10.23 -22.68
C ALA A 153 3.78 -11.05 -23.62
N ASP A 154 3.39 -12.26 -23.20
CA ASP A 154 2.46 -13.13 -23.93
C ASP A 154 1.11 -12.43 -24.18
N ALA A 155 0.60 -11.71 -23.18
CA ALA A 155 -0.69 -11.00 -23.28
C ALA A 155 -0.65 -9.82 -24.26
N GLN A 156 0.52 -9.23 -24.47
CA GLN A 156 0.73 -8.13 -25.42
C GLN A 156 1.32 -8.59 -26.76
N GLY A 157 1.55 -9.89 -26.94
CA GLY A 157 2.12 -10.45 -28.17
C GLY A 157 3.60 -10.14 -28.38
N VAL A 158 4.33 -9.76 -27.32
CA VAL A 158 5.76 -9.48 -27.36
C VAL A 158 6.54 -10.81 -27.25
N LYS A 159 7.43 -11.06 -28.22
CA LYS A 159 8.05 -12.39 -28.41
C LYS A 159 9.32 -12.61 -27.60
N SER A 160 10.02 -11.55 -27.21
CA SER A 160 11.25 -11.63 -26.42
C SER A 160 11.08 -10.91 -25.08
N LEU A 161 11.74 -11.41 -24.04
CA LEU A 161 11.72 -10.73 -22.74
C LEU A 161 12.55 -9.44 -22.75
N ASP A 162 13.56 -9.36 -23.60
CA ASP A 162 14.37 -8.15 -23.72
C ASP A 162 13.54 -6.98 -24.27
N ASP A 163 12.72 -7.22 -25.29
CA ASP A 163 11.76 -6.23 -25.80
C ASP A 163 10.65 -5.93 -24.78
N ALA A 164 10.26 -6.92 -23.98
CA ALA A 164 9.22 -6.78 -22.96
C ALA A 164 9.61 -5.81 -21.84
N TYR A 165 10.89 -5.75 -21.45
CA TYR A 165 11.35 -4.81 -20.41
C TYR A 165 11.30 -3.35 -20.86
N GLU A 166 11.44 -3.10 -22.17
CA GLU A 166 11.39 -1.76 -22.78
C GLU A 166 9.95 -1.34 -23.15
N ASP A 167 8.99 -2.27 -23.14
CA ASP A 167 7.58 -1.99 -23.43
C ASP A 167 6.82 -1.54 -22.17
N ASP A 168 6.36 -0.28 -22.18
CA ASP A 168 5.63 0.34 -21.08
C ASP A 168 4.35 -0.40 -20.67
N LEU A 169 3.62 -0.99 -21.63
CA LEU A 169 2.38 -1.71 -21.36
C LEU A 169 2.67 -3.08 -20.73
N VAL A 170 3.69 -3.76 -21.23
CA VAL A 170 4.14 -5.04 -20.65
C VAL A 170 4.66 -4.83 -19.23
N ARG A 171 5.51 -3.81 -19.03
CA ARG A 171 6.00 -3.42 -17.72
C ARG A 171 4.85 -3.14 -16.76
N TRP A 172 3.95 -2.24 -17.14
CA TRP A 172 2.79 -1.89 -16.30
C TRP A 172 1.96 -3.12 -15.88
N ASP A 173 1.70 -4.05 -16.81
CA ASP A 173 0.92 -5.25 -16.50
C ASP A 173 1.70 -6.23 -15.60
N ALA A 174 2.99 -6.46 -15.86
CA ALA A 174 3.84 -7.31 -15.05
C ALA A 174 3.94 -6.80 -13.60
N GLU A 175 4.26 -5.51 -13.44
CA GLU A 175 4.37 -4.84 -12.14
C GLU A 175 3.06 -4.90 -11.36
N ARG A 176 1.93 -4.63 -12.03
CA ARG A 176 0.60 -4.75 -11.44
C ARG A 176 0.33 -6.16 -10.93
N ARG A 177 0.64 -7.20 -11.72
CA ARG A 177 0.42 -8.61 -11.34
C ARG A 177 1.30 -9.00 -10.14
N MET A 178 2.55 -8.56 -10.11
CA MET A 178 3.46 -8.77 -8.98
C MET A 178 2.90 -8.14 -7.70
N ILE A 179 2.48 -6.88 -7.78
CA ILE A 179 1.85 -6.17 -6.66
C ILE A 179 0.60 -6.92 -6.16
N ASP A 180 -0.26 -7.37 -7.09
CA ASP A 180 -1.48 -8.12 -6.77
C ASP A 180 -1.18 -9.49 -6.13
N GLU A 181 -0.06 -10.14 -6.48
CA GLU A 181 0.43 -11.33 -5.78
C GLU A 181 0.88 -10.99 -4.36
N GLY A 182 1.67 -9.94 -4.18
CA GLY A 182 2.10 -9.48 -2.85
C GLY A 182 0.92 -9.19 -1.93
N LEU A 183 -0.12 -8.54 -2.45
CA LEU A 183 -1.33 -8.28 -1.68
C LEU A 183 -2.08 -9.56 -1.28
N ARG A 184 -2.08 -10.58 -2.14
CA ARG A 184 -2.78 -11.86 -1.92
C ARG A 184 -1.99 -12.87 -1.08
N HIS A 185 -0.66 -12.77 -1.03
CA HIS A 185 0.21 -13.66 -0.25
C HIS A 185 -0.27 -13.85 1.20
N TRP A 186 -0.86 -12.79 1.77
CA TRP A 186 -1.27 -12.75 3.17
C TRP A 186 -2.72 -13.19 3.44
N ASP A 187 -3.52 -13.52 2.41
CA ASP A 187 -4.97 -13.79 2.54
C ASP A 187 -5.30 -14.88 3.58
N SER A 188 -4.50 -15.97 3.61
CA SER A 188 -4.67 -17.05 4.59
C SER A 188 -4.42 -16.58 6.04
N ARG A 189 -3.41 -15.74 6.25
CA ARG A 189 -3.05 -15.17 7.56
C ARG A 189 -4.03 -14.08 8.00
N LEU A 190 -4.56 -13.31 7.06
CA LEU A 190 -5.59 -12.31 7.30
C LEU A 190 -6.85 -12.92 7.91
N ALA A 191 -7.35 -14.02 7.33
CA ALA A 191 -8.52 -14.72 7.83
C ALA A 191 -8.34 -15.11 9.30
N VAL A 192 -7.22 -15.77 9.64
CA VAL A 192 -6.93 -16.18 11.02
C VAL A 192 -6.80 -14.98 11.96
N ARG A 193 -6.15 -13.89 11.52
CA ARG A 193 -5.90 -12.74 12.40
C ARG A 193 -7.16 -11.93 12.66
N LEU A 194 -7.93 -11.62 11.62
CA LEU A 194 -9.17 -10.85 11.74
C LEU A 194 -10.23 -11.62 12.54
N ASP A 195 -10.24 -12.95 12.48
CA ASP A 195 -11.06 -13.81 13.32
C ASP A 195 -10.75 -13.60 14.81
N ARG A 196 -9.45 -13.59 15.16
CA ARG A 196 -9.01 -13.33 16.54
C ARG A 196 -9.32 -11.90 17.01
N VAL A 197 -9.24 -10.91 16.11
CA VAL A 197 -9.55 -9.51 16.42
C VAL A 197 -11.05 -9.32 16.66
N VAL A 198 -11.91 -10.04 15.93
CA VAL A 198 -13.38 -9.96 16.08
C VAL A 198 -13.90 -10.75 17.27
N ARG A 199 -13.32 -11.91 17.59
CA ARG A 199 -13.78 -12.76 18.71
C ARG A 199 -13.52 -12.16 20.09
N ARG A 200 -12.49 -11.32 20.26
CA ARG A 200 -12.19 -10.62 21.54
C ARG A 200 -13.17 -9.49 21.90
N ARG A 201 -14.34 -9.42 21.25
CA ARG A 201 -15.40 -8.41 21.49
C ARG A 201 -16.80 -9.05 21.64
N ARG A 202 -16.86 -10.34 21.93
CA ARG A 202 -18.03 -10.97 22.56
C ARG A 202 -17.67 -11.28 23.99
#